data_AF-A0A2M7X1V8-F1
#
_entry.id   AF-A0A2M7X1V8-F1
#
_cell.length_a   1.000
_cell.length_b   1.000
_cell.length_c   1.000
_cell.angle_alpha   90.00
_cell.angle_beta   90.00
_cell.angle_gamma   90.00
#
_symmetry.space_group_name_H-M   'P 1'
#
loop_
_entity.id
_entity.type
_entity.pdbx_description
1 polymer ?
#
loop_
_entity_poly.entity_id
_entity_poly.type
_entity_poly.pdbx_seq_one_letter_code
_entity_poly.pdbx_strand_id
1 'polypeptide(L)'
;MAIDFNGKIILENKSFLQLIGKPKTSVVGKSIGDVICIFQNNTLVPISKLLPEKSMKTDQVIATLYGAQLNLSSDDLRSVNIISSTIKEREEVGFGAIIVVHDLTEENQLELMKLDFVSIAAHELRTPLTSIQGYLSAFMQEKVWDSLSNDQRMLLDRVNISAKHLSALMENLLTVSNIEGEEHNLNINTHDWGKITY
;
A
#
# COMPACT_ATOMS: atom_id res chain seq x y z
N MET A 1 -1.52 17.65 15.32
CA MET A 1 -1.51 17.71 16.80
C MET A 1 -0.20 18.32 17.28
N ALA A 2 -0.09 18.71 18.55
CA ALA A 2 1.17 19.21 19.13
C ALA A 2 1.48 18.55 20.47
N ILE A 3 2.76 18.28 20.71
CA ILE A 3 3.27 17.64 21.93
C ILE A 3 4.39 18.49 22.57
N ASP A 4 4.59 18.35 23.88
CA ASP A 4 5.71 18.96 24.63
C ASP A 4 7.02 18.15 24.46
N PHE A 5 8.13 18.65 25.02
CA PHE A 5 9.44 17.96 24.99
C PHE A 5 9.47 16.61 25.72
N ASN A 6 8.48 16.31 26.56
CA ASN A 6 8.34 15.03 27.26
C ASN A 6 7.39 14.08 26.54
N GLY A 7 6.84 14.46 25.38
CA GLY A 7 5.88 13.65 24.62
C GLY A 7 4.44 13.76 25.11
N LYS A 8 4.10 14.74 25.95
CA LYS A 8 2.73 14.97 26.42
C LYS A 8 1.95 15.78 25.40
N ILE A 9 0.71 15.39 25.13
CA ILE A 9 -0.16 16.06 24.16
C ILE A 9 -0.59 17.42 24.72
N ILE A 10 -0.25 18.51 24.01
CA ILE A 10 -0.69 19.88 24.36
C ILE A 10 -1.92 20.25 23.54
N LEU A 11 -1.93 19.90 22.25
CA LEU A 11 -3.02 20.22 21.34
C LEU A 11 -3.41 19.00 20.50
N GLU A 12 -4.71 18.85 20.33
CA GLU A 12 -5.33 17.84 19.48
C GLU A 12 -6.30 18.51 18.51
N ASN A 13 -6.49 17.90 17.34
CA ASN A 13 -7.55 18.29 16.42
C ASN A 13 -8.58 17.15 16.30
N LYS A 14 -9.76 17.47 15.76
CA LYS A 14 -10.82 16.48 15.57
C LYS A 14 -10.39 15.30 14.70
N SER A 15 -9.60 15.56 13.65
CA SER A 15 -9.08 14.51 12.76
C SER A 15 -8.21 13.50 13.50
N PHE A 16 -7.34 13.95 14.40
CA PHE A 16 -6.54 13.03 15.23
C PHE A 16 -7.42 12.21 16.18
N LEU A 17 -8.41 12.83 16.82
CA LEU A 17 -9.36 12.11 17.70
C LEU A 17 -10.18 11.07 16.94
N GLN A 18 -10.56 11.36 15.70
CA GLN A 18 -11.24 10.41 14.81
C GLN A 18 -10.30 9.26 14.42
N LEU A 19 -9.07 9.57 14.02
CA LEU A 19 -8.05 8.60 13.67
C LEU A 19 -7.85 7.57 14.79
N ILE A 20 -7.73 8.02 16.04
CA ILE A 20 -7.52 7.13 17.20
C ILE A 20 -8.82 6.49 17.74
N GLY A 21 -9.96 6.65 17.06
CA GLY A 21 -11.25 6.09 17.47
C GLY A 21 -11.87 6.72 18.73
N LYS A 22 -11.41 7.92 19.15
CA LYS A 22 -11.87 8.61 20.37
C LYS A 22 -12.43 10.02 20.08
N PRO A 23 -13.43 10.17 19.20
CA PRO A 23 -13.88 11.48 18.69
C PRO A 23 -14.47 12.44 19.74
N LYS A 24 -14.86 11.92 20.92
CA LYS A 24 -15.48 12.71 22.02
C LYS A 24 -14.63 12.77 23.28
N THR A 25 -13.47 12.13 23.30
CA THR A 25 -12.63 12.03 24.51
C THR A 25 -11.34 12.79 24.28
N SER A 26 -11.13 13.86 25.03
CA SER A 26 -9.87 14.60 24.96
C SER A 26 -8.72 13.75 25.48
N VAL A 27 -7.59 13.82 24.79
CA VAL A 27 -6.34 13.17 25.16
C VAL A 27 -5.24 14.19 25.48
N VAL A 28 -5.56 15.49 25.52
CA VAL A 28 -4.67 16.54 26.02
C VAL A 28 -4.20 16.17 27.43
N GLY A 29 -2.90 16.31 27.64
CA GLY A 29 -2.23 16.01 28.89
C GLY A 29 -1.82 14.55 29.07
N LYS A 30 -2.18 13.64 28.17
CA LYS A 30 -1.66 12.26 28.17
C LYS A 30 -0.32 12.18 27.44
N SER A 31 0.50 11.19 27.78
CA SER A 31 1.67 10.82 26.98
C SER A 31 1.18 10.28 25.63
N ILE A 32 1.76 10.74 24.53
CA ILE A 32 1.40 10.26 23.18
C ILE A 32 1.62 8.76 23.03
N GLY A 33 2.66 8.21 23.68
CA GLY A 33 2.95 6.77 23.67
C GLY A 33 1.89 5.90 24.37
N ASP A 34 1.09 6.49 25.28
CA ASP A 34 -0.03 5.79 25.92
C ASP A 34 -1.31 5.85 25.05
N VAL A 35 -1.33 6.72 24.04
CA VAL A 35 -2.48 6.95 23.18
C VAL A 35 -2.33 6.20 21.86
N ILE A 36 -1.12 6.20 21.28
CA ILE A 36 -0.80 5.51 20.02
C ILE A 36 0.53 4.77 20.14
N CYS A 37 0.58 3.57 19.56
CA CYS A 37 1.81 2.83 19.34
C CYS A 37 2.14 2.84 17.85
N ILE A 38 3.31 3.36 17.50
CA ILE A 38 3.77 3.48 16.12
C ILE A 38 4.75 2.35 15.84
N PHE A 39 4.49 1.58 14.79
CA PHE A 39 5.38 0.53 14.32
C PHE A 39 5.88 0.88 12.91
N GLN A 40 7.16 0.64 12.67
CA GLN A 40 7.75 0.69 11.34
C GLN A 40 8.48 -0.63 11.12
N ASN A 41 8.17 -1.34 10.03
CA ASN A 41 8.73 -2.66 9.74
C ASN A 41 8.63 -3.59 10.97
N ASN A 42 7.45 -3.65 11.58
CA ASN A 42 7.15 -4.46 12.78
C ASN A 42 7.98 -4.12 14.04
N THR A 43 8.71 -3.00 14.03
CA THR A 43 9.50 -2.52 15.18
C THR A 43 8.84 -1.29 15.77
N LEU A 44 8.68 -1.26 17.10
CA LEU A 44 8.13 -0.11 17.80
C LEU A 44 9.05 1.11 17.59
N VAL A 45 8.48 2.20 17.10
CA VAL A 45 9.16 3.47 16.95
C VAL A 45 9.05 4.22 18.29
N PRO A 46 10.17 4.47 18.99
CA PRO A 46 10.13 5.22 20.23
C PRO A 46 9.74 6.67 19.97
N ILE A 47 8.87 7.22 20.82
CA ILE A 47 8.38 8.61 20.71
C ILE A 47 9.51 9.64 20.71
N SER A 48 10.65 9.33 21.34
CA SER A 48 11.84 10.18 21.31
C SER A 48 12.36 10.48 19.90
N LYS A 49 12.11 9.61 18.91
CA LYS A 49 12.44 9.87 17.49
C LYS A 49 11.55 10.94 16.84
N LEU A 50 10.39 11.22 17.42
CA LEU A 50 9.48 12.27 16.94
C LEU A 50 9.66 13.59 17.68
N LEU A 51 10.55 13.63 18.67
CA LEU A 51 10.84 14.80 19.48
C LEU A 51 12.21 15.36 19.14
N PRO A 52 12.41 16.68 19.24
CA PRO A 52 13.74 17.24 19.10
C PRO A 52 14.57 16.92 20.35
N GLU A 53 15.87 16.67 20.18
CA GLU A 53 16.76 16.41 21.32
C GLU A 53 16.91 17.62 22.27
N LYS A 54 16.70 18.84 21.75
CA LYS A 54 16.88 20.13 22.44
C LYS A 54 15.91 21.16 21.88
N SER A 55 15.64 22.25 22.61
CA SER A 55 14.91 23.39 22.04
C SER A 55 15.64 23.93 20.80
N MET A 56 14.90 24.08 19.70
CA MET A 56 15.43 24.53 18.41
C MET A 56 14.93 25.95 18.10
N LYS A 57 15.82 26.80 17.60
CA LYS A 57 15.52 28.20 17.25
C LYS A 57 14.84 28.36 15.89
N THR A 58 14.67 27.27 15.14
CA THR A 58 14.17 27.23 13.76
C THR A 58 13.22 26.06 13.57
N ASP A 59 12.24 26.24 12.70
CA ASP A 59 11.35 25.17 12.24
C ASP A 59 12.15 24.19 11.38
N GLN A 60 12.18 22.91 11.79
CA GLN A 60 12.85 21.84 11.07
C GLN A 60 12.01 20.56 11.17
N VAL A 61 12.05 19.76 10.11
CA VAL A 61 11.49 18.39 10.13
C VAL A 61 12.42 17.52 10.97
N ILE A 62 11.87 16.92 12.02
CA ILE A 62 12.57 16.01 12.93
C ILE A 62 12.59 14.61 12.33
N ALA A 63 11.42 14.13 11.89
CA ALA A 63 11.24 12.79 11.37
C ALA A 63 10.10 12.75 10.36
N THR A 64 10.27 11.90 9.35
CA THR A 64 9.21 11.49 8.43
C THR A 64 9.16 9.98 8.40
N LEU A 65 7.99 9.42 8.70
CA LEU A 65 7.72 7.99 8.63
C LEU A 65 6.71 7.76 7.53
N TYR A 66 7.07 6.96 6.54
CA TYR A 66 6.17 6.54 5.46
C TYR A 66 5.68 5.12 5.72
N GLY A 67 4.37 4.90 5.52
CA GLY A 67 3.75 3.58 5.68
C GLY A 67 3.91 2.98 7.08
N ALA A 68 3.98 3.83 8.12
CA ALA A 68 4.02 3.36 9.49
C ALA A 68 2.65 2.78 9.89
N GLN A 69 2.65 1.83 10.82
CA GLN A 69 1.42 1.26 11.36
C GLN A 69 1.10 1.87 12.72
N LEU A 70 -0.10 2.41 12.89
CA LEU A 70 -0.66 2.72 14.20
C LEU A 70 -1.46 1.54 14.71
N ASN A 71 -1.09 1.07 15.90
CA ASN A 71 -1.88 0.11 16.63
C ASN A 71 -2.72 0.86 17.68
N LEU A 72 -4.04 0.89 17.46
CA LEU A 72 -4.99 1.56 18.36
C LEU A 72 -5.66 0.56 19.31
N SER A 73 -5.82 -0.68 18.85
CA SER A 73 -6.31 -1.83 19.62
C SER A 73 -5.87 -3.12 18.92
N SER A 74 -6.05 -4.27 19.58
CA SER A 74 -5.60 -5.59 19.08
C SER A 74 -6.03 -5.92 17.65
N ASP A 75 -7.10 -5.31 17.15
CA ASP A 75 -7.68 -5.60 15.83
C ASP A 75 -7.78 -4.33 14.94
N ASP A 76 -7.19 -3.21 15.37
CA ASP A 76 -7.31 -1.92 14.69
C ASP A 76 -5.93 -1.36 14.32
N LEU A 77 -5.45 -1.82 13.16
CA LEU A 77 -4.21 -1.38 12.53
C LEU A 77 -4.54 -0.36 11.44
N ARG A 78 -3.92 0.82 11.54
CA ARG A 78 -4.02 1.89 10.53
C ARG A 78 -2.68 2.11 9.86
N SER A 79 -2.68 2.24 8.53
CA SER A 79 -1.50 2.64 7.76
C SER A 79 -1.44 4.17 7.74
N VAL A 80 -0.31 4.76 8.11
CA VAL A 80 -0.17 6.22 8.21
C VAL A 80 1.17 6.74 7.71
N ASN A 81 1.17 7.96 7.21
CA ASN A 81 2.36 8.79 7.09
C ASN A 81 2.43 9.76 8.28
N ILE A 82 3.59 9.86 8.92
CA ILE A 82 3.80 10.74 10.07
C ILE A 82 4.92 11.72 9.73
N ILE A 83 4.65 13.01 9.91
CA ILE A 83 5.65 14.07 9.82
C ILE A 83 5.70 14.76 11.18
N SER A 84 6.88 14.82 11.78
CA SER A 84 7.14 15.59 12.99
C SER A 84 8.05 16.76 12.69
N SER A 85 7.70 17.95 13.17
CA SER A 85 8.49 19.17 13.00
C SER A 85 8.50 20.02 14.26
N THR A 86 9.58 20.76 14.48
CA THR A 86 9.63 21.77 15.53
C THR A 86 8.78 23.00 15.20
N ILE A 87 8.37 23.73 16.24
CA ILE A 87 7.91 25.11 16.11
C ILE A 87 8.95 26.02 16.77
N LYS A 88 9.26 27.13 16.12
CA LYS A 88 10.03 28.22 16.70
C LYS A 88 9.31 28.77 17.93
N GLU A 89 9.96 28.59 19.09
CA GLU A 89 9.53 29.10 20.38
C GLU A 89 9.24 30.62 20.31
N ARG A 90 7.95 30.98 20.41
CA ARG A 90 7.49 32.37 20.62
C ARG A 90 6.85 32.43 22.01
N GLU A 91 7.71 32.52 23.03
CA GLU A 91 7.41 32.71 24.46
C GLU A 91 6.54 31.63 25.18
N GLU A 92 7.09 31.17 26.31
CA GLU A 92 6.53 30.39 27.45
C GLU A 92 5.75 29.08 27.23
N VAL A 93 5.32 28.75 26.01
CA VAL A 93 4.65 27.47 25.76
C VAL A 93 5.68 26.48 25.23
N GLY A 94 6.10 25.53 26.09
CA GLY A 94 7.09 24.49 25.81
C GLY A 94 6.65 23.45 24.77
N PHE A 95 6.27 23.90 23.58
CA PHE A 95 5.99 23.06 22.42
C PHE A 95 7.27 22.32 22.00
N GLY A 96 7.23 20.99 22.05
CA GLY A 96 8.31 20.13 21.59
C GLY A 96 8.21 19.90 20.08
N ALA A 97 7.05 19.43 19.60
CA ALA A 97 6.84 19.13 18.20
C ALA A 97 5.39 19.27 17.74
N ILE A 98 5.18 19.67 16.48
CA ILE A 98 3.95 19.41 15.72
C ILE A 98 4.08 18.04 15.10
N ILE A 99 3.05 17.23 15.26
CA ILE A 99 2.91 15.96 14.54
C ILE A 99 1.71 16.05 13.61
N VAL A 100 1.95 15.80 12.34
CA VAL A 100 0.94 15.59 11.31
C VAL A 100 0.88 14.10 11.02
N VAL A 101 -0.33 13.54 11.08
CA VAL A 101 -0.59 12.14 10.75
C VAL A 101 -1.59 12.13 9.61
N HIS A 102 -1.22 11.47 8.52
CA HIS A 102 -2.08 11.24 7.38
C HIS A 102 -2.44 9.75 7.36
N ASP A 103 -3.73 9.45 7.53
CA ASP A 103 -4.27 8.10 7.38
C ASP A 103 -4.26 7.72 5.90
N LEU A 104 -3.74 6.53 5.61
CA LEU A 104 -3.69 5.91 4.28
C LEU A 104 -4.45 4.58 4.28
N THR A 105 -5.18 4.26 5.35
CA THR A 105 -5.78 2.94 5.52
C THR A 105 -6.84 2.68 4.47
N GLU A 106 -7.72 3.65 4.20
CA GLU A 106 -8.79 3.51 3.21
C GLU A 106 -8.21 3.41 1.79
N GLU A 107 -7.25 4.26 1.47
CA GLU A 107 -6.55 4.27 0.18
C GLU A 107 -5.87 2.93 -0.09
N ASN A 108 -5.10 2.43 0.89
CA ASN A 108 -4.43 1.13 0.78
C ASN A 108 -5.44 -0.02 0.67
N GLN A 109 -6.55 0.02 1.41
CA GLN A 109 -7.62 -0.98 1.31
C GLN A 109 -8.27 -0.98 -0.08
N LEU A 110 -8.55 0.20 -0.64
CA LEU A 110 -9.11 0.35 -1.98
C LEU A 110 -8.13 -0.15 -3.05
N GLU A 111 -6.84 0.12 -2.88
CA GLU A 111 -5.79 -0.38 -3.77
C GLU A 111 -5.72 -1.91 -3.75
N LEU A 112 -5.71 -2.52 -2.56
CA LEU A 112 -5.76 -3.98 -2.41
C LEU A 112 -7.03 -4.58 -3.03
N MET A 113 -8.21 -3.99 -2.78
CA MET A 113 -9.47 -4.45 -3.38
C MET A 113 -9.46 -4.38 -4.91
N LYS A 114 -8.83 -3.34 -5.47
CA LYS A 114 -8.69 -3.19 -6.92
C LYS A 114 -7.78 -4.28 -7.49
N LEU A 115 -6.67 -4.59 -6.84
CA LEU A 115 -5.77 -5.68 -7.22
C LEU A 115 -6.49 -7.04 -7.16
N ASP A 116 -7.19 -7.32 -6.06
CA ASP A 116 -7.98 -8.54 -5.90
C ASP A 116 -9.05 -8.68 -6.99
N PHE A 117 -9.78 -7.60 -7.28
CA PHE A 117 -10.77 -7.59 -8.35
C PHE A 117 -10.16 -7.94 -9.71
N VAL A 118 -9.01 -7.35 -10.04
CA VAL A 118 -8.30 -7.63 -11.28
C VAL A 118 -7.86 -9.09 -11.36
N SER A 119 -7.30 -9.61 -10.27
CA SER A 119 -6.87 -11.01 -10.18
C SER A 119 -8.04 -11.98 -10.40
N ILE A 120 -9.15 -11.78 -9.69
CA ILE A 120 -10.36 -12.59 -9.83
C ILE A 120 -10.91 -12.52 -11.26
N ALA A 121 -11.07 -11.32 -11.81
CA ALA A 121 -11.58 -11.14 -13.17
C ALA A 121 -10.71 -11.87 -14.21
N ALA A 122 -9.39 -11.80 -14.06
CA ALA A 122 -8.48 -12.50 -14.97
C ALA A 122 -8.56 -14.04 -14.81
N HIS A 123 -8.70 -14.56 -13.58
CA HIS A 123 -8.93 -15.99 -13.38
C HIS A 123 -10.24 -16.47 -14.02
N GLU A 124 -11.33 -15.73 -13.83
CA GLU A 124 -12.64 -16.05 -14.39
C GLU A 124 -12.67 -15.97 -15.92
N LEU A 125 -11.92 -15.05 -16.51
CA LEU A 125 -11.81 -14.92 -17.97
C LEU A 125 -10.88 -15.96 -18.62
N ARG A 126 -9.97 -16.58 -17.86
CA ARG A 126 -9.03 -17.58 -18.40
C ARG A 126 -9.78 -18.83 -18.88
N THR A 127 -10.78 -19.27 -18.14
CA THR A 127 -11.59 -20.45 -18.46
C THR A 127 -12.39 -20.33 -19.77
N PRO A 128 -13.21 -19.28 -20.01
CA PRO A 128 -13.91 -19.11 -21.28
C PRO A 128 -12.93 -18.86 -22.45
N LEU A 129 -11.81 -18.17 -22.22
CA LEU A 129 -10.80 -17.97 -23.25
C LEU A 129 -10.10 -19.26 -23.65
N THR A 130 -9.78 -20.13 -22.68
CA THR A 130 -9.25 -21.48 -22.92
C THR A 130 -10.24 -22.30 -23.76
N SER A 131 -11.53 -22.18 -23.47
CA SER A 131 -12.58 -22.86 -24.25
C SER A 131 -12.63 -22.35 -25.70
N ILE A 132 -12.56 -21.04 -25.92
CA ILE A 132 -12.50 -20.42 -27.26
C ILE A 132 -11.27 -20.93 -28.03
N GLN A 133 -10.10 -20.94 -27.40
CA GLN A 133 -8.87 -21.45 -28.01
C GLN A 133 -8.95 -22.95 -28.33
N GLY A 134 -9.62 -23.73 -27.48
CA GLY A 134 -9.89 -25.15 -27.71
C GLY A 134 -10.77 -25.37 -28.96
N TYR A 135 -11.86 -24.61 -29.10
CA TYR A 135 -12.71 -24.69 -30.29
C TYR A 135 -11.97 -24.26 -31.56
N LEU A 136 -11.19 -23.18 -31.50
CA LEU A 136 -10.38 -22.74 -32.64
C LEU A 136 -9.36 -23.81 -33.04
N SER A 137 -8.73 -24.45 -32.06
CA SER A 137 -7.79 -25.55 -32.28
C SER A 137 -8.47 -26.77 -32.93
N ALA A 138 -9.73 -27.04 -32.60
CA ALA A 138 -10.53 -28.08 -33.26
C ALA A 138 -10.81 -27.75 -34.74
N PHE A 139 -11.11 -26.48 -35.07
CA PHE A 139 -11.30 -26.04 -36.46
C PHE A 139 -10.00 -26.04 -37.28
N MET A 140 -8.85 -25.88 -36.64
CA MET A 140 -7.53 -25.88 -37.28
C MET A 140 -6.99 -27.29 -37.56
N GLN A 141 -7.68 -28.36 -37.16
CA GLN A 141 -7.30 -29.72 -37.53
C GLN A 141 -7.42 -29.94 -39.04
N GLU A 142 -6.42 -30.56 -39.69
CA GLU A 142 -6.28 -30.66 -41.15
C GLU A 142 -7.57 -31.03 -41.88
N LYS A 143 -8.29 -32.08 -41.43
CA LYS A 143 -9.54 -32.51 -42.05
C LYS A 143 -10.64 -31.44 -42.04
N VAL A 144 -10.75 -30.67 -40.96
CA VAL A 144 -11.75 -29.61 -40.82
C VAL A 144 -11.27 -28.38 -41.56
N TRP A 145 -10.01 -27.98 -41.36
CA TRP A 145 -9.41 -26.80 -41.99
C TRP A 145 -9.49 -26.86 -43.52
N ASP A 146 -9.16 -28.02 -44.11
CA ASP A 146 -9.17 -28.21 -45.56
C ASP A 146 -10.58 -28.13 -46.17
N SER A 147 -11.61 -28.41 -45.37
CA SER A 147 -13.02 -28.31 -45.78
C SER A 147 -13.59 -26.88 -45.74
N LEU A 148 -12.89 -25.94 -45.11
CA LEU A 148 -13.32 -24.55 -44.97
C LEU A 148 -12.98 -23.72 -46.21
N SER A 149 -13.82 -22.73 -46.51
CA SER A 149 -13.51 -21.71 -47.52
C SER A 149 -12.35 -20.81 -47.08
N ASN A 150 -11.71 -20.14 -48.04
CA ASN A 150 -10.64 -19.18 -47.74
C ASN A 150 -11.11 -18.07 -46.78
N ASP A 151 -12.33 -17.56 -46.95
CA ASP A 151 -12.89 -16.52 -46.08
C ASP A 151 -13.09 -17.03 -44.64
N GLN A 152 -13.56 -18.27 -44.47
CA GLN A 152 -13.72 -18.90 -43.16
C GLN A 152 -12.37 -19.09 -42.46
N ARG A 153 -11.34 -19.54 -43.20
CA ARG A 153 -9.98 -19.68 -42.69
C ARG A 153 -9.41 -18.33 -42.23
N MET A 154 -9.57 -17.28 -43.04
CA MET A 154 -9.13 -15.92 -42.66
C MET A 154 -9.83 -15.40 -41.41
N LEU A 155 -11.14 -15.65 -41.26
CA LEU A 155 -11.89 -15.27 -40.07
C LEU A 155 -11.40 -16.02 -38.83
N LEU A 156 -11.24 -17.34 -38.90
CA LEU A 156 -10.77 -18.15 -37.79
C LEU A 156 -9.35 -17.77 -37.36
N ASP A 157 -8.47 -17.48 -38.32
CA ASP A 157 -7.11 -17.04 -38.02
C ASP A 157 -7.11 -15.69 -37.28
N ARG A 158 -7.94 -14.74 -37.71
CA ARG A 158 -8.13 -13.46 -37.00
C ARG A 158 -8.63 -13.67 -35.58
N VAL A 159 -9.65 -14.50 -35.37
CA VAL A 159 -10.19 -14.79 -34.04
C VAL A 159 -9.13 -15.47 -33.16
N ASN A 160 -8.31 -16.36 -33.72
CA ASN A 160 -7.20 -17.00 -33.02
C ASN A 160 -6.10 -16.01 -32.60
N ILE A 161 -5.71 -15.10 -33.49
CA ILE A 161 -4.77 -14.02 -33.16
C ILE A 161 -5.33 -13.15 -32.03
N SER A 162 -6.60 -12.74 -32.13
CA SER A 162 -7.25 -11.94 -31.08
C SER A 162 -7.35 -12.68 -29.75
N ALA A 163 -7.70 -13.98 -29.75
CA ALA A 163 -7.78 -14.80 -28.54
C ALA A 163 -6.41 -14.98 -27.87
N LYS A 164 -5.34 -15.21 -28.66
CA LYS A 164 -3.96 -15.26 -28.13
C LYS A 164 -3.52 -13.91 -27.56
N HIS A 165 -3.83 -12.81 -28.24
CA HIS A 165 -3.52 -11.47 -27.76
C HIS A 165 -4.22 -11.16 -26.42
N LEU A 166 -5.52 -11.47 -26.31
CA LEU A 166 -6.26 -11.30 -25.07
C LEU A 166 -5.66 -12.13 -23.93
N SER A 167 -5.24 -13.36 -24.22
CA SER A 167 -4.59 -14.24 -23.23
C SER A 167 -3.29 -13.63 -22.71
N ALA A 168 -2.48 -13.07 -23.60
CA ALA A 168 -1.23 -12.41 -23.21
C ALA A 168 -1.47 -11.15 -22.37
N LEU A 169 -2.47 -10.34 -22.73
CA LEU A 169 -2.84 -9.16 -21.94
C LEU A 169 -3.31 -9.53 -20.53
N MET A 170 -4.11 -10.60 -20.41
CA MET A 170 -4.55 -11.09 -19.10
C MET A 170 -3.39 -11.58 -18.24
N GLU A 171 -2.44 -12.29 -18.82
CA GLU A 171 -1.28 -12.78 -18.09
C GLU A 171 -0.38 -11.61 -17.63
N ASN A 172 -0.20 -10.60 -18.47
CA ASN A 172 0.51 -9.38 -18.09
C ASN A 172 -0.21 -8.64 -16.95
N LEU A 173 -1.54 -8.56 -17.01
CA LEU A 173 -2.34 -7.90 -15.98
C LEU A 173 -2.25 -8.63 -14.64
N LEU A 174 -2.31 -9.97 -14.64
CA LEU A 174 -2.07 -10.80 -13.46
C LEU A 174 -0.66 -10.62 -12.89
N THR A 175 0.34 -10.57 -13.78
CA THR A 175 1.73 -10.35 -13.37
C THR A 175 1.90 -9.03 -12.64
N VAL A 176 1.34 -7.94 -13.20
CA VAL A 176 1.36 -6.62 -12.56
C VAL A 176 0.63 -6.67 -11.22
N SER A 177 -0.57 -7.26 -11.18
CA SER A 177 -1.36 -7.35 -9.95
C SER A 177 -0.63 -8.10 -8.84
N ASN A 178 0.10 -9.17 -9.17
CA ASN A 178 0.88 -9.94 -8.21
C ASN A 178 2.10 -9.16 -7.72
N ILE A 179 2.82 -8.47 -8.61
CA ILE A 179 3.99 -7.66 -8.25
C ILE A 179 3.57 -6.52 -7.31
N GLU A 180 2.52 -5.77 -7.65
CA GLU A 180 2.03 -4.66 -6.81
C GLU A 180 1.51 -5.17 -5.45
N GLY A 181 0.88 -6.34 -5.41
CA GLY A 181 0.49 -7.00 -4.16
C GLY A 181 1.69 -7.46 -3.30
N GLU A 182 2.78 -7.90 -3.92
CA GLU A 182 4.00 -8.32 -3.22
C GLU A 182 4.85 -7.14 -2.74
N GLU A 183 4.86 -5.98 -3.42
CA GLU A 183 5.55 -4.77 -2.95
C GLU A 183 5.11 -4.35 -1.54
N HIS A 184 3.86 -4.62 -1.18
CA HIS A 184 3.30 -4.36 0.14
C HIS A 184 3.87 -5.28 1.25
N ASN A 185 4.64 -6.33 0.90
CA ASN A 185 5.20 -7.33 1.80
C ASN A 185 6.69 -7.65 1.54
N LEU A 186 7.47 -6.72 0.97
CA LEU A 186 8.87 -6.98 0.64
C LEU A 186 9.75 -7.13 1.90
N ASN A 187 10.25 -8.36 2.12
CA ASN A 187 11.37 -8.64 3.01
C ASN A 187 12.69 -8.44 2.24
N ILE A 188 13.24 -7.23 2.27
CA ILE A 188 14.53 -6.92 1.66
C ILE A 188 15.64 -7.53 2.53
N ASN A 189 16.17 -8.67 2.10
CA ASN A 189 17.38 -9.25 2.68
C ASN A 189 18.59 -8.85 1.84
N THR A 190 19.62 -8.27 2.47
CA THR A 190 20.88 -7.96 1.80
C THR A 190 21.57 -9.25 1.39
N HIS A 191 21.71 -9.48 0.08
CA HIS A 191 22.50 -10.59 -0.46
C HIS A 191 23.82 -10.06 -1.02
N ASP A 192 24.93 -10.69 -0.62
CA ASP A 192 26.27 -10.36 -1.12
C ASP A 192 26.49 -11.03 -2.48
N TRP A 193 26.34 -10.24 -3.54
CA TRP A 193 26.51 -10.66 -4.93
C TRP A 193 27.96 -11.04 -5.29
N GLY A 194 28.94 -10.79 -4.40
CA GLY A 194 30.36 -11.10 -4.62
C GLY A 194 30.73 -12.59 -4.50
N LYS A 195 29.80 -13.46 -4.08
CA LYS A 195 30.04 -14.91 -3.91
C LYS A 195 29.49 -15.80 -5.03
N ILE A 196 28.87 -15.21 -6.06
CA ILE A 196 28.41 -15.96 -7.23
C ILE A 196 29.58 -16.06 -8.21
N THR A 197 30.54 -16.93 -7.90
CA THR A 197 31.64 -17.28 -8.80
C THR A 197 31.18 -18.39 -9.75
N TYR A 198 31.39 -18.17 -11.05
CA TYR A 198 31.22 -19.17 -12.12
C TYR A 198 32.18 -20.35 -11.97
#